data_AF-A0A349NH13-F1
#
_entry.id   AF-A0A349NH13-F1
#
_cell.length_a   1.000
_cell.length_b   1.000
_cell.length_c   1.000
_cell.angle_alpha   90.00
_cell.angle_beta   90.00
_cell.angle_gamma   90.00
#
_symmetry.space_group_name_H-M   'P 1'
#
loop_
_entity.id
_entity.type
_entity.pdbx_description
1 polymer ?
#
loop_
_entity_poly.entity_id
_entity_poly.type
_entity_poly.pdbx_seq_one_letter_code
_entity_poly.pdbx_strand_id
1 'polypeptide(L)'
;NTTFHGNHYMVTGIIGFLSSIVDNVPLVAGCMGMYPIQATGDMAVNGIFWQLLGYCAGVGGSMLIIGSAAGVVVMGLEKITFGWYMKHVSWIAFLGYIAGIASYWCMRTFLM
;
A
#
# COMPACT_ATOMS: atom_id res chain seq x y z
N ASN A 1 -21.39 6.91 19.92
CA ASN A 1 -19.98 7.10 20.31
C ASN A 1 -19.68 6.27 21.57
N THR A 2 -19.89 4.95 21.51
CA THR A 2 -19.86 4.05 22.70
C THR A 2 -19.16 2.71 22.43
N THR A 3 -18.59 2.50 21.24
CA THR A 3 -18.02 1.20 20.84
C THR A 3 -16.49 1.16 20.78
N PHE A 4 -15.79 2.30 20.79
CA PHE A 4 -14.34 2.34 20.46
C PHE A 4 -13.46 3.27 21.31
N HIS A 5 -13.83 3.58 22.57
CA HIS A 5 -13.00 4.22 23.61
C HIS A 5 -11.69 4.94 23.17
N GLY A 6 -11.74 5.90 22.24
CA GLY A 6 -10.58 6.71 21.82
C GLY A 6 -9.34 5.96 21.29
N ASN A 7 -9.43 4.67 20.92
CA ASN A 7 -8.25 3.93 20.46
C ASN A 7 -8.03 4.12 18.95
N HIS A 8 -7.46 5.28 18.60
CA HIS A 8 -7.22 5.70 17.23
C HIS A 8 -6.35 4.70 16.44
N TYR A 9 -5.44 3.98 17.10
CA TYR A 9 -4.58 2.96 16.47
C TYR A 9 -5.34 1.76 15.91
N MET A 10 -6.40 1.34 16.60
CA MET A 10 -7.23 0.22 16.17
C MET A 10 -8.10 0.62 14.97
N VAL A 11 -8.62 1.85 14.98
CA VAL A 11 -9.45 2.39 13.90
C VAL A 11 -8.60 2.65 12.65
N THR A 12 -7.42 3.25 12.78
CA THR A 12 -6.50 3.48 11.64
C THR A 12 -5.90 2.18 11.12
N GLY A 13 -5.65 1.19 11.99
CA GLY A 13 -5.21 -0.15 11.56
C GLY A 13 -6.25 -0.89 10.74
N ILE A 14 -7.53 -0.82 11.13
CA ILE A 14 -8.64 -1.42 10.39
C ILE A 14 -8.90 -0.68 9.07
N ILE A 15 -8.80 0.66 9.05
CA ILE A 15 -8.92 1.45 7.82
C ILE A 15 -7.73 1.21 6.87
N GLY A 16 -6.51 1.10 7.40
CA GLY A 16 -5.31 0.73 6.62
C GLY A 16 -5.39 -0.68 6.04
N PHE A 17 -5.99 -1.62 6.79
CA PHE A 17 -6.30 -2.96 6.29
C PHE A 17 -7.40 -2.92 5.21
N LEU A 18 -8.44 -2.12 5.38
CA LEU A 18 -9.48 -1.91 4.35
C LEU A 18 -8.92 -1.23 3.09
N SER A 19 -7.87 -0.40 3.19
CA SER A 19 -7.18 0.17 2.02
C SER A 19 -6.40 -0.86 1.21
N SER A 20 -6.03 -2.02 1.79
CA SER A 20 -5.42 -3.13 1.05
C SER A 20 -6.39 -3.84 0.09
N ILE A 21 -7.67 -3.42 0.08
CA ILE A 21 -8.74 -3.94 -0.78
C ILE A 21 -8.95 -3.07 -2.04
N VAL A 22 -8.50 -1.81 -2.04
CA VAL A 22 -8.75 -0.87 -3.14
C VAL A 22 -7.65 -1.01 -4.18
N ASP A 23 -8.04 -1.39 -5.40
CA ASP A 23 -7.15 -1.53 -6.55
C ASP A 23 -6.25 -0.29 -6.73
N ASN A 24 -5.00 -0.55 -7.13
CA ASN A 24 -3.91 0.42 -7.14
C ASN A 24 -4.19 1.63 -8.05
N VAL A 25 -4.99 1.42 -9.11
CA VAL A 25 -5.34 2.43 -10.11
C VAL A 25 -6.38 3.43 -9.57
N PRO A 26 -7.56 2.99 -9.04
CA PRO A 26 -8.51 3.92 -8.43
C PRO A 26 -7.93 4.69 -7.24
N LEU A 27 -7.04 4.07 -6.44
CA LEU A 27 -6.41 4.75 -5.30
C LEU A 27 -5.55 5.93 -5.77
N VAL A 28 -4.66 5.70 -6.73
CA VAL A 28 -3.79 6.76 -7.28
C VAL A 28 -4.64 7.82 -7.98
N ALA A 29 -5.65 7.44 -8.76
CA ALA A 29 -6.56 8.38 -9.42
C ALA A 29 -7.35 9.24 -8.42
N GLY A 30 -7.82 8.64 -7.31
CA GLY A 30 -8.47 9.36 -6.22
C GLY A 30 -7.53 10.37 -5.56
N CYS A 31 -6.29 9.96 -5.26
CA CYS A 31 -5.29 10.86 -4.69
C CYS A 31 -4.92 12.02 -5.64
N MET A 32 -4.88 11.79 -6.96
CA MET A 32 -4.69 12.85 -7.95
C MET A 32 -5.85 13.86 -7.97
N GLY A 33 -7.07 13.42 -7.67
CA GLY A 33 -8.23 14.31 -7.51
C GLY A 33 -8.27 15.05 -6.17
N MET A 34 -7.68 14.48 -5.12
CA MET A 34 -7.68 15.06 -3.76
C MET A 34 -6.50 16.01 -3.49
N TYR A 35 -5.35 15.78 -4.11
CA TYR A 35 -4.12 16.53 -3.86
C TYR A 35 -3.61 17.21 -5.14
N PRO A 36 -3.59 18.55 -5.21
CA PRO A 36 -3.07 19.26 -6.37
C PRO A 36 -1.55 19.10 -6.47
N ILE A 37 -1.05 18.93 -7.70
CA ILE A 37 0.38 18.93 -7.98
C ILE A 37 0.92 20.35 -7.76
N GLN A 38 1.93 20.48 -6.89
CA GLN A 38 2.55 21.77 -6.58
C GLN A 38 3.78 22.03 -7.46
N ALA A 39 4.23 23.28 -7.56
CA ALA A 39 5.44 23.61 -8.31
C ALA A 39 6.73 23.18 -7.60
N THR A 40 6.72 23.13 -6.27
CA THR A 40 7.88 22.82 -5.41
C THR A 40 7.44 22.08 -4.16
N GLY A 41 8.36 21.35 -3.51
CA GLY A 41 8.11 20.64 -2.26
C GLY A 41 7.64 19.19 -2.44
N ASP A 42 7.09 18.60 -1.39
CA ASP A 42 6.81 17.15 -1.32
C ASP A 42 5.70 16.68 -2.28
N MET A 43 4.84 17.58 -2.72
CA MET A 43 3.78 17.33 -3.72
C MET A 43 4.13 17.83 -5.13
N ALA A 44 5.39 18.22 -5.37
CA ALA A 44 5.87 18.50 -6.73
C ALA A 44 5.76 17.25 -7.62
N VAL A 45 5.83 17.39 -8.95
CA VAL A 45 5.70 16.25 -9.89
C VAL A 45 6.59 15.05 -9.51
N ASN A 46 7.81 15.31 -9.01
CA ASN A 46 8.75 14.30 -8.51
C ASN A 46 8.95 14.35 -6.97
N GLY A 47 7.97 14.92 -6.27
CA GLY A 47 7.98 15.05 -4.84
C GLY A 47 7.85 13.70 -4.14
N ILE A 48 8.25 13.66 -2.86
CA ILE A 48 8.25 12.46 -2.02
C ILE A 48 6.88 11.79 -2.01
N PHE A 49 5.81 12.59 -1.98
CA PHE A 49 4.45 12.11 -1.88
C PHE A 49 4.08 11.19 -3.04
N TRP A 50 4.33 11.61 -4.29
CA TRP A 50 3.96 10.84 -5.46
C TRP A 50 4.86 9.61 -5.66
N GLN A 51 6.14 9.71 -5.32
CA GLN A 51 7.08 8.58 -5.38
C GLN A 51 6.68 7.49 -4.37
N LEU A 52 6.39 7.87 -3.12
CA LEU A 52 5.90 6.94 -2.11
C LEU A 52 4.50 6.42 -2.44
N LEU A 53 3.58 7.26 -2.91
CA LEU A 53 2.24 6.83 -3.30
C LEU A 53 2.29 5.77 -4.40
N GLY A 54 3.12 5.98 -5.43
CA GLY A 54 3.32 5.02 -6.52
C GLY A 54 3.90 3.69 -6.03
N TYR A 55 4.92 3.75 -5.15
CA TYR A 55 5.48 2.56 -4.51
C TYR A 55 4.42 1.82 -3.68
N CYS A 56 3.72 2.54 -2.81
CA CYS A 56 2.77 1.97 -1.87
C CYS A 56 1.56 1.37 -2.58
N ALA A 57 1.05 2.03 -3.62
CA ALA A 57 0.03 1.46 -4.49
C ALA A 57 0.56 0.18 -5.15
N GLY A 58 1.68 0.27 -5.89
CA GLY A 58 2.22 -0.88 -6.62
C GLY A 58 2.49 -2.12 -5.76
N VAL A 59 3.22 -1.96 -4.65
CA VAL A 59 3.60 -3.08 -3.77
C VAL A 59 2.45 -3.49 -2.84
N GLY A 60 1.63 -2.54 -2.39
CA GLY A 60 0.55 -2.78 -1.45
C GLY A 60 -0.51 -3.75 -1.97
N GLY A 61 -0.84 -3.69 -3.28
CA GLY A 61 -1.76 -4.62 -3.93
C GLY A 61 -1.30 -6.09 -3.91
N SER A 62 -0.04 -6.37 -3.56
CA SER A 62 0.47 -7.75 -3.41
C SER A 62 0.38 -8.27 -1.97
N MET A 63 0.01 -7.45 -0.98
CA MET A 63 -0.16 -7.92 0.40
C MET A 63 -1.31 -8.90 0.53
N LEU A 64 -2.35 -8.75 -0.30
CA LEU A 64 -3.41 -9.72 -0.47
C LEU A 64 -3.32 -10.30 -1.88
N ILE A 65 -3.43 -11.61 -2.02
CA ILE A 65 -3.41 -12.29 -3.33
C ILE A 65 -4.52 -11.82 -4.29
N ILE A 66 -5.58 -11.18 -3.78
CA ILE A 66 -6.66 -10.60 -4.61
C ILE A 66 -6.47 -9.11 -4.92
N GLY A 67 -5.46 -8.46 -4.34
CA GLY A 67 -5.23 -7.02 -4.51
C GLY A 67 -4.59 -6.64 -5.86
N SER A 68 -4.28 -7.63 -6.70
CA SER A 68 -3.80 -7.41 -8.07
C SER A 68 -4.28 -8.49 -9.03
N ALA A 69 -4.41 -8.14 -10.31
CA ALA A 69 -4.76 -9.09 -11.37
C ALA A 69 -3.78 -10.28 -11.43
N ALA A 70 -2.47 -10.02 -11.24
CA ALA A 70 -1.46 -11.06 -11.22
C ALA A 70 -1.68 -12.08 -10.09
N GLY A 71 -2.07 -11.61 -8.90
CA GLY A 71 -2.38 -12.48 -7.76
C GLY A 71 -3.61 -13.35 -8.00
N VAL A 72 -4.68 -12.79 -8.60
CA VAL A 72 -5.89 -13.55 -8.96
C VAL A 72 -5.59 -14.62 -10.02
N VAL A 73 -4.75 -14.31 -11.01
CA VAL A 73 -4.31 -15.28 -12.03
C VAL A 73 -3.51 -16.41 -11.39
N VAL A 74 -2.55 -16.10 -10.52
CA VAL A 74 -1.75 -17.13 -9.82
C VAL A 74 -2.63 -18.01 -8.93
N MET A 75 -3.63 -17.43 -8.28
CA MET A 75 -4.62 -18.16 -7.48
C MET A 75 -5.33 -19.23 -8.32
N GLY A 76 -5.70 -18.88 -9.55
CA GLY A 76 -6.35 -19.80 -10.50
C GLY A 76 -5.43 -20.88 -11.05
N LEU A 77 -4.18 -20.52 -11.39
CA LEU A 77 -3.20 -21.46 -11.97
C LEU A 77 -2.68 -22.46 -10.94
N GLU A 78 -2.25 -21.99 -9.78
CA GLU A 78 -1.63 -22.80 -8.72
C GLU A 78 -2.66 -23.38 -7.74
N LYS A 79 -3.96 -23.06 -7.91
CA LYS A 79 -5.06 -23.45 -7.01
C LYS A 79 -4.80 -23.08 -5.55
N ILE A 80 -4.06 -21.99 -5.33
CA ILE A 80 -3.79 -21.46 -4.00
C ILE A 80 -5.08 -20.85 -3.45
N THR A 81 -5.38 -21.04 -2.18
CA THR A 81 -6.54 -20.37 -1.56
C THR A 81 -6.14 -19.04 -0.94
N PHE A 82 -7.08 -18.09 -0.88
CA PHE A 82 -6.87 -16.81 -0.21
C PHE A 82 -6.34 -16.96 1.22
N GLY A 83 -6.95 -17.86 2.01
CA GLY A 83 -6.53 -18.12 3.40
C GLY A 83 -5.13 -18.72 3.51
N TRP A 84 -4.72 -19.59 2.57
CA TRP A 84 -3.37 -20.12 2.54
C TRP A 84 -2.34 -19.01 2.28
N TYR A 85 -2.60 -18.15 1.28
CA TYR A 85 -1.71 -17.04 0.95
C TYR A 85 -1.58 -16.05 2.10
N MET A 86 -2.71 -15.71 2.75
CA MET A 86 -2.72 -14.81 3.90
C MET A 86 -1.84 -15.33 5.03
N LYS A 87 -1.86 -16.64 5.28
CA LYS A 87 -1.07 -17.25 6.36
C LYS A 87 0.41 -17.35 6.03
N HIS A 88 0.78 -17.62 4.78
CA HIS A 88 2.16 -17.98 4.42
C HIS A 88 2.94 -16.88 3.72
N VAL A 89 2.27 -16.01 2.95
CA VAL A 89 2.94 -15.07 2.04
C VAL A 89 2.64 -13.62 2.42
N SER A 90 1.44 -13.29 2.89
CA SER A 90 1.07 -11.89 3.19
C SER A 90 2.00 -11.23 4.21
N TRP A 91 2.50 -11.96 5.21
CA TRP A 91 3.46 -11.41 6.18
C TRP A 91 4.83 -11.13 5.53
N ILE A 92 5.26 -11.94 4.57
CA ILE A 92 6.50 -11.74 3.81
C ILE A 92 6.35 -10.52 2.90
N ALA A 93 5.21 -10.42 2.19
CA ALA A 93 4.88 -9.26 1.36
C ALA A 93 4.83 -7.97 2.20
N PHE A 94 4.26 -8.04 3.40
CA PHE A 94 4.26 -6.94 4.36
C PHE A 94 5.67 -6.53 4.79
N LEU A 95 6.54 -7.49 5.14
CA LEU A 95 7.94 -7.17 5.47
C LEU A 95 8.69 -6.54 4.29
N GLY A 96 8.45 -7.03 3.06
CA GLY A 96 9.01 -6.44 1.85
C GLY A 96 8.53 -5.01 1.61
N TYR A 97 7.25 -4.74 1.88
CA TYR A 97 6.66 -3.40 1.80
C TYR A 97 7.34 -2.43 2.79
N ILE A 98 7.51 -2.84 4.05
CA ILE A 98 8.20 -2.02 5.06
C ILE A 98 9.68 -1.83 4.70
N ALA A 99 10.35 -2.89 4.23
CA ALA A 99 11.75 -2.83 3.82
C ALA A 99 11.97 -1.87 2.64
N GLY A 100 11.06 -1.81 1.67
CA GLY A 100 11.17 -0.88 0.56
C GLY A 100 10.92 0.57 0.95
N ILE A 101 9.97 0.85 1.85
CA ILE A 101 9.81 2.19 2.45
C ILE A 101 11.10 2.61 3.17
N ALA A 102 11.66 1.73 4.01
CA ALA A 102 12.89 2.00 4.73
C ALA A 102 14.09 2.22 3.79
N SER A 103 14.20 1.41 2.73
CA SER A 103 15.25 1.53 1.72
C SER A 103 15.14 2.85 0.96
N TYR A 104 13.92 3.23 0.58
CA TYR A 104 13.66 4.51 -0.06
C TYR A 104 13.98 5.69 0.86
N TRP A 105 13.58 5.63 2.13
CA TRP A 105 13.94 6.63 3.14
C TRP A 105 15.46 6.76 3.31
N CYS A 106 16.17 5.63 3.37
CA CYS A 106 17.63 5.60 3.46
C CYS A 106 18.28 6.24 2.22
N MET A 107 17.83 5.84 1.02
CA MET A 107 18.31 6.42 -0.24
C MET A 107 18.09 7.93 -0.29
N ARG A 108 16.92 8.40 0.16
CA ARG A 108 16.58 9.82 0.20
C ARG A 108 17.30 10.63 1.27
N THR A 109 17.82 9.98 2.30
CA THR A 109 18.51 10.65 3.41
C THR A 109 20.03 10.69 3.20
N PHE A 110 20.58 9.67 2.52
CA PHE A 110 22.03 9.49 2.42
C PHE A 110 22.60 9.61 0.99
N LEU A 111 21.79 9.40 -0.05
CA LEU A 111 22.27 9.38 -1.45
C LEU A 111 21.78 10.56 -2.30
N MET A 112 20.70 11.22 -1.90
CA MET A 112 20.10 12.38 -2.58
C MET A 112 20.08 13.58 -1.65
#